data_AF-A0A8J5IWP4-F1
#
_entry.id   AF-A0A8J5IWP4-F1
#
_cell.length_a   1.000
_cell.length_b   1.000
_cell.length_c   1.000
_cell.angle_alpha   90.00
_cell.angle_beta   90.00
_cell.angle_gamma   90.00
#
_symmetry.space_group_name_H-M   'P 1'
#
loop_
_entity.id
_entity.type
_entity.pdbx_description
1 polymer ?
#
loop_
_entity_poly.entity_id
_entity_poly.type
_entity_poly.pdbx_seq_one_letter_code
_entity_poly.pdbx_strand_id
1 'polypeptide(L)'
;MNPCRQQDQHSNVYRTPQEKMLIVHTHKYFLTEAQQRLDPLERAVRERVAKCLAVSESMVAHVVTAYNVDGEEAFAVPPAKRECPPRSEVENYRGFITEIINDHHSMREELARMDVSYIRDRKRDPRADSKENVAFRNAYLEKKLANLTALSFENLPTR
;
A
#
# COMPACT_ATOMS: atom_id res chain seq x y z
N MET A 1 -35.10 26.54 19.85
CA MET A 1 -33.95 25.73 19.41
C MET A 1 -33.88 25.81 17.90
N ASN A 2 -32.92 26.55 17.34
CA ASN A 2 -32.78 26.72 15.90
C ASN A 2 -31.89 25.59 15.34
N PRO A 3 -32.32 24.86 14.29
CA PRO A 3 -31.45 23.88 13.64
C PRO A 3 -30.35 24.63 12.89
N CYS A 4 -29.12 24.45 13.35
CA CYS A 4 -27.96 25.27 13.01
C CYS A 4 -27.09 24.58 11.95
N ARG A 5 -26.81 25.30 10.85
CA ARG A 5 -25.57 25.28 10.06
C ARG A 5 -24.98 23.91 9.67
N GLN A 6 -25.63 23.16 8.79
CA GLN A 6 -24.97 22.05 8.08
C GLN A 6 -25.00 22.16 6.55
N GLN A 7 -25.77 23.10 5.97
CA GLN A 7 -25.95 23.17 4.52
C GLN A 7 -24.83 23.93 3.78
N ASP A 8 -24.03 24.76 4.46
CA ASP A 8 -23.07 25.64 3.77
C ASP A 8 -21.76 24.94 3.34
N GLN A 9 -21.31 23.91 4.07
CA GLN A 9 -20.00 23.27 3.80
C GLN A 9 -19.99 22.46 2.49
N HIS A 10 -21.14 21.90 2.08
CA HIS A 10 -21.26 21.14 0.84
C HIS A 10 -21.16 22.02 -0.42
N SER A 11 -21.44 23.32 -0.32
CA SER A 11 -21.57 24.20 -1.49
C SER A 11 -20.24 24.50 -2.19
N ASN A 12 -19.12 24.62 -1.45
CA ASN A 12 -17.79 24.91 -1.99
C ASN A 12 -17.23 23.74 -2.83
N VAL A 13 -17.64 22.50 -2.52
CA VAL A 13 -17.14 21.29 -3.18
C VAL A 13 -17.59 21.19 -4.65
N TYR A 14 -18.74 21.77 -5.00
CA TYR A 14 -19.32 21.65 -6.35
C TYR A 14 -18.97 22.78 -7.31
N ARG A 15 -18.23 23.80 -6.87
CA ARG A 15 -17.81 24.90 -7.75
C ARG A 15 -16.52 24.55 -8.48
N THR A 16 -16.48 24.85 -9.76
CA THR A 16 -15.27 24.71 -10.58
C THR A 16 -14.17 25.67 -10.07
N PRO A 17 -12.88 25.35 -10.29
CA PRO A 17 -11.78 26.25 -9.93
C PRO A 17 -11.94 27.66 -10.51
N GLN A 18 -12.45 27.75 -11.74
CA GLN A 18 -12.67 29.00 -12.46
C GLN A 18 -13.72 29.87 -11.77
N GLU A 19 -14.81 29.28 -11.28
CA GLU A 19 -15.84 30.01 -10.52
C GLU A 19 -15.30 30.52 -9.19
N LYS A 20 -14.45 29.73 -8.51
CA LYS A 20 -13.78 30.15 -7.27
C LYS A 20 -12.83 31.32 -7.52
N MET A 21 -12.05 31.26 -8.60
CA MET A 21 -11.18 32.36 -9.03
C MET A 21 -11.96 33.62 -9.40
N LEU A 22 -13.12 33.49 -10.04
CA LEU A 22 -13.99 34.63 -10.32
C LEU A 22 -14.41 35.34 -9.03
N ILE A 23 -14.83 34.58 -8.00
CA ILE A 23 -15.16 35.13 -6.68
C ILE A 23 -13.96 35.88 -6.07
N VAL A 24 -12.76 35.31 -6.13
CA VAL A 24 -11.54 35.95 -5.62
C VAL A 24 -11.22 37.25 -6.35
N HIS A 25 -11.30 37.27 -7.67
CA HIS A 25 -11.04 38.47 -8.47
C HIS A 25 -12.07 39.57 -8.20
N THR A 26 -13.36 39.22 -8.15
CA THR A 26 -14.42 40.18 -7.81
C THR A 26 -14.27 40.71 -6.39
N HIS A 27 -13.88 39.86 -5.44
CA HIS A 27 -13.58 40.28 -4.07
C HIS A 27 -12.41 41.28 -4.02
N LYS A 28 -11.31 41.00 -4.73
CA LYS A 28 -10.16 41.90 -4.82
C LYS A 28 -10.53 43.25 -5.43
N TYR A 29 -11.34 43.26 -6.49
CA TYR A 29 -11.84 44.48 -7.11
C TYR A 29 -12.62 45.34 -6.10
N PHE A 30 -13.63 44.78 -5.44
CA PHE A 30 -14.44 45.54 -4.48
C PHE A 30 -13.65 45.94 -3.22
N LEU A 31 -12.61 45.20 -2.85
CA LEU A 31 -11.70 45.59 -1.79
C LEU A 31 -10.91 46.86 -2.17
N THR A 32 -10.41 46.95 -3.41
CA THR A 32 -9.75 48.17 -3.91
C THR A 32 -10.71 49.35 -4.02
N GLU A 33 -11.94 49.11 -4.43
CA GLU A 33 -12.98 50.15 -4.50
C GLU A 33 -13.36 50.70 -3.12
N ALA A 34 -13.51 49.81 -2.13
CA ALA A 34 -13.79 50.19 -0.74
C ALA A 34 -12.63 51.01 -0.14
N GLN A 35 -11.37 50.67 -0.45
CA GLN A 35 -10.21 51.45 -0.05
C GLN A 35 -10.21 52.87 -0.65
N GLN A 36 -10.70 53.01 -1.88
CA GLN A 36 -10.84 54.31 -2.56
C GLN A 36 -12.07 55.10 -2.12
N ARG A 37 -12.89 54.57 -1.19
CA ARG A 37 -14.15 55.17 -0.72
C ARG A 37 -15.12 55.51 -1.86
N LEU A 38 -15.10 54.70 -2.91
CA LEU A 38 -16.00 54.85 -4.06
C LEU A 38 -17.34 54.12 -3.85
N ASP A 39 -17.54 53.47 -2.69
CA ASP A 39 -18.81 52.85 -2.33
C ASP A 39 -19.74 53.86 -1.61
N PRO A 40 -20.78 54.38 -2.28
CA PRO A 40 -21.70 55.34 -1.68
C PRO A 40 -22.61 54.71 -0.60
N LEU A 41 -22.67 53.38 -0.52
CA LEU A 41 -23.56 52.65 0.40
C LEU A 41 -22.79 51.98 1.54
N GLU A 42 -21.45 52.09 1.57
CA GLU A 42 -20.53 51.51 2.56
C GLU A 42 -20.86 50.04 2.91
N ARG A 43 -21.28 49.26 1.91
CA ARG A 43 -21.70 47.88 2.14
C ARG A 43 -20.47 46.99 2.37
N ALA A 44 -20.66 45.92 3.13
CA ALA A 44 -19.59 44.94 3.31
C ALA A 44 -19.18 44.35 1.95
N VAL A 45 -17.87 44.27 1.68
CA VAL A 45 -17.31 43.76 0.42
C VAL A 45 -17.88 42.38 0.07
N ARG A 46 -18.04 41.51 1.07
CA ARG A 46 -18.57 40.14 0.88
C ARG A 46 -20.04 40.14 0.44
N GLU A 47 -20.86 41.01 1.03
CA GLU A 47 -22.27 41.18 0.66
C GLU A 47 -22.40 41.64 -0.80
N ARG A 48 -21.52 42.53 -1.25
CA ARG A 48 -21.48 43.01 -2.63
C ARG A 48 -21.12 41.89 -3.61
N VAL A 49 -20.06 41.13 -3.32
CA VAL A 49 -19.67 39.97 -4.14
C VAL A 49 -20.81 38.94 -4.21
N ALA A 50 -21.43 38.64 -3.06
CA ALA A 50 -22.55 37.72 -2.96
C ALA A 50 -23.72 38.14 -3.86
N LYS A 51 -24.09 39.42 -3.81
CA LYS A 51 -25.14 39.99 -4.68
C LYS A 51 -24.75 39.99 -6.16
N CYS A 52 -23.52 40.36 -6.50
CA CYS A 52 -23.06 40.44 -7.89
C CYS A 52 -22.98 39.08 -8.58
N LEU A 53 -22.52 38.04 -7.88
CA LEU A 53 -22.35 36.70 -8.43
C LEU A 53 -23.52 35.75 -8.11
N ALA A 54 -24.57 36.26 -7.45
CA ALA A 54 -25.70 35.48 -6.95
C ALA A 54 -25.27 34.24 -6.15
N VAL A 55 -24.29 34.41 -5.26
CA VAL A 55 -23.78 33.38 -4.34
C VAL A 55 -24.05 33.77 -2.89
N SER A 56 -23.97 32.82 -1.96
CA SER A 56 -24.10 33.13 -0.53
C SER A 56 -22.87 33.87 -0.02
N GLU A 57 -23.06 34.73 0.98
CA GLU A 57 -21.95 35.42 1.65
C GLU A 57 -21.00 34.44 2.35
N SER A 58 -21.55 33.34 2.90
CA SER A 58 -20.78 32.24 3.49
C SER A 58 -19.81 31.63 2.49
N MET A 59 -20.24 31.39 1.25
CA MET A 59 -19.40 30.89 0.17
C MET A 59 -18.23 31.83 -0.10
N VAL A 60 -18.51 33.13 -0.25
CA VAL A 60 -17.47 34.14 -0.50
C VAL A 60 -16.44 34.11 0.63
N ALA A 61 -16.89 34.07 1.88
CA ALA A 61 -15.99 33.97 3.03
C ALA A 61 -15.11 32.72 2.95
N HIS A 62 -15.68 31.54 2.70
CA HIS A 62 -14.92 30.29 2.61
C HIS A 62 -13.91 30.29 1.47
N VAL A 63 -14.30 30.74 0.28
CA VAL A 63 -13.42 30.79 -0.91
C VAL A 63 -12.27 31.76 -0.68
N VAL A 64 -12.54 32.95 -0.14
CA VAL A 64 -11.50 33.95 0.16
C VAL A 64 -10.57 33.46 1.26
N THR A 65 -11.08 32.82 2.31
CA THR A 65 -10.24 32.24 3.36
C THR A 65 -9.34 31.13 2.82
N ALA A 66 -9.87 30.22 1.99
CA ALA A 66 -9.06 29.16 1.36
C ALA A 66 -7.96 29.76 0.45
N TYR A 67 -8.31 30.75 -0.37
CA TYR A 67 -7.33 31.44 -1.22
C TYR A 67 -6.24 32.16 -0.43
N ASN A 68 -6.58 32.76 0.72
CA ASN A 68 -5.57 33.44 1.55
C ASN A 68 -4.59 32.48 2.22
N VAL A 69 -4.92 31.20 2.36
CA VAL A 69 -4.05 30.18 2.95
C VAL A 69 -3.16 29.55 1.87
N ASP A 70 -3.75 29.02 0.80
CA ASP A 70 -3.04 28.19 -0.20
C ASP A 70 -2.95 28.84 -1.60
N GLY A 71 -3.46 30.05 -1.80
CA GLY A 71 -3.43 30.75 -3.09
C GLY A 71 -4.27 30.07 -4.17
N GLU A 72 -3.77 30.08 -5.42
CA GLU A 72 -4.42 29.39 -6.55
C GLU A 72 -4.39 27.86 -6.42
N GLU A 73 -3.42 27.32 -5.66
CA GLU A 73 -3.25 25.89 -5.43
C GLU A 73 -4.42 25.32 -4.61
N ALA A 74 -5.08 26.15 -3.80
CA ALA A 74 -6.31 25.83 -3.06
C ALA A 74 -7.43 25.29 -3.96
N PHE A 75 -7.42 25.65 -5.24
CA PHE A 75 -8.47 25.31 -6.20
C PHE A 75 -7.99 24.34 -7.27
N ALA A 76 -6.75 23.86 -7.21
CA ALA A 76 -6.24 22.90 -8.18
C ALA A 76 -7.08 21.61 -8.13
N VAL A 77 -7.66 21.22 -9.27
CA VAL A 77 -8.29 19.90 -9.40
C VAL A 77 -7.15 18.88 -9.39
N PRO A 78 -7.14 17.90 -8.47
CA PRO A 78 -6.17 16.83 -8.52
C PRO A 78 -6.21 16.22 -9.92
N PRO A 79 -5.06 15.96 -10.56
CA PRO A 79 -5.06 15.37 -11.89
C PRO A 79 -5.92 14.12 -11.82
N ALA A 80 -6.93 14.05 -12.71
CA ALA A 80 -7.74 12.86 -12.84
C ALA A 80 -6.74 11.71 -13.03
N LYS A 81 -6.68 10.80 -12.05
CA LYS A 81 -5.91 9.57 -12.19
C LYS A 81 -6.55 8.89 -13.38
N ARG A 82 -5.92 9.00 -14.56
CA ARG A 82 -6.26 8.17 -15.70
C ARG A 82 -5.92 6.78 -15.21
N GLU A 83 -6.93 6.08 -14.72
CA GLU A 83 -6.80 4.65 -14.51
C GLU A 83 -6.49 4.09 -15.90
N CYS A 84 -5.21 3.79 -16.12
CA CYS A 84 -4.81 3.07 -17.29
C CYS A 84 -5.57 1.74 -17.22
N PRO A 85 -6.34 1.37 -18.25
CA PRO A 85 -6.84 0.01 -18.34
C PRO A 85 -5.65 -0.93 -18.12
N PRO A 86 -5.81 -2.02 -17.35
CA PRO A 86 -4.72 -2.95 -17.12
C PRO A 86 -4.15 -3.37 -18.47
N ARG A 87 -2.83 -3.26 -18.64
CA ARG A 87 -2.18 -3.48 -19.94
C ARG A 87 -2.34 -4.91 -20.43
N SER A 88 -2.63 -5.83 -19.51
CA SER A 88 -2.88 -7.24 -19.77
C SER A 88 -3.62 -7.89 -18.59
N GLU A 89 -4.26 -9.03 -18.84
CA GLU A 89 -4.89 -9.86 -17.79
C GLU A 89 -3.90 -10.31 -16.70
N VAL A 90 -2.59 -10.27 -16.98
CA VAL A 90 -1.52 -10.64 -16.03
C VAL A 90 -1.48 -9.70 -14.81
N GLU A 91 -1.87 -8.42 -14.99
CA GLU A 91 -1.89 -7.45 -13.88
C GLU A 91 -2.93 -7.79 -12.81
N ASN A 92 -3.99 -8.53 -13.18
CA ASN A 92 -5.00 -9.03 -12.23
C ASN A 92 -4.39 -10.01 -11.21
N TYR A 93 -3.33 -10.73 -11.59
CA TYR A 93 -2.66 -11.69 -10.72
C TYR A 93 -1.53 -11.06 -9.88
N ARG A 94 -1.25 -9.76 -10.05
CA ARG A 94 -0.12 -9.09 -9.38
C ARG A 94 -0.22 -9.20 -7.84
N GLY A 95 -1.43 -9.06 -7.30
CA GLY A 95 -1.69 -9.22 -5.87
C GLY A 95 -1.34 -10.64 -5.39
N PHE A 96 -1.90 -11.64 -6.08
CA PHE A 96 -1.68 -13.05 -5.79
C PHE A 96 -0.21 -13.47 -5.91
N ILE A 97 0.51 -12.99 -6.94
CA ILE A 97 1.94 -13.25 -7.11
C ILE A 97 2.74 -12.65 -5.95
N THR A 98 2.40 -11.43 -5.52
CA THR A 98 3.10 -10.75 -4.42
C THR A 98 2.86 -11.48 -3.09
N GLU A 99 1.64 -11.94 -2.85
CA GLU A 99 1.27 -12.73 -1.68
C GLU A 99 2.06 -14.04 -1.61
N ILE A 100 2.10 -14.82 -2.70
CA ILE A 100 2.89 -16.07 -2.77
C ILE A 100 4.37 -15.80 -2.47
N ILE A 101 4.94 -14.74 -3.04
CA ILE A 101 6.34 -14.38 -2.82
C ILE A 101 6.57 -14.05 -1.34
N ASN A 102 5.70 -13.25 -0.73
CA ASN A 102 5.81 -12.85 0.67
C ASN A 102 5.68 -14.05 1.63
N ASP A 103 4.71 -14.94 1.39
CA ASP A 103 4.54 -16.15 2.19
C ASP A 103 5.78 -17.04 2.12
N HIS A 104 6.34 -17.19 0.91
CA HIS A 104 7.56 -17.97 0.72
C HIS A 104 8.78 -17.33 1.39
N HIS A 105 8.87 -15.99 1.44
CA HIS A 105 9.90 -15.31 2.23
C HIS A 105 9.73 -15.56 3.72
N SER A 106 8.51 -15.44 4.25
CA SER A 106 8.21 -15.70 5.67
C SER A 106 8.56 -17.13 6.09
N MET A 107 8.17 -18.12 5.29
CA MET A 107 8.54 -19.52 5.55
C MET A 107 10.05 -19.74 5.58
N ARG A 108 10.79 -19.12 4.64
CA ARG A 108 12.25 -19.23 4.60
C ARG A 108 12.92 -18.62 5.83
N GLU A 109 12.42 -17.49 6.31
CA GLU A 109 12.94 -16.84 7.53
C GLU A 109 12.73 -17.73 8.76
N GLU A 110 11.55 -18.33 8.92
CA GLU A 110 11.28 -19.23 10.04
C GLU A 110 12.13 -20.51 9.97
N LEU A 111 12.31 -21.10 8.79
CA LEU A 111 13.21 -22.25 8.61
C LEU A 111 14.66 -21.91 8.96
N ALA A 112 15.14 -20.74 8.55
CA ALA A 112 16.46 -20.25 8.91
C ALA A 112 16.61 -20.02 10.43
N ARG A 113 15.58 -19.49 11.10
CA ARG A 113 15.57 -19.32 12.56
C ARG A 113 15.69 -20.66 13.30
N MET A 114 15.09 -21.72 12.77
CA MET A 114 15.15 -23.06 13.33
C MET A 114 16.44 -23.82 12.98
N ASP A 115 17.37 -23.19 12.24
CA ASP A 115 18.59 -23.82 11.70
C ASP A 115 18.28 -25.07 10.84
N VAL A 116 17.14 -25.04 10.12
CA VAL A 116 16.71 -26.11 9.24
C VAL A 116 16.93 -25.70 7.79
N SER A 117 17.59 -26.55 7.02
CA SER A 117 17.81 -26.34 5.59
C SER A 117 17.22 -27.49 4.75
N TYR A 118 16.65 -27.14 3.60
CA TYR A 118 16.23 -28.12 2.61
C TYR A 118 17.43 -28.59 1.80
N ILE A 119 17.71 -29.89 1.81
CA ILE A 119 18.77 -30.49 1.02
C ILE A 119 18.16 -31.00 -0.29
N ARG A 120 18.32 -30.20 -1.35
CA ARG A 120 17.82 -30.53 -2.69
C ARG A 120 18.51 -31.81 -3.23
N ASP A 121 17.73 -32.66 -3.89
CA ASP A 121 18.19 -33.85 -4.64
C ASP A 121 18.85 -34.97 -3.83
N ARG A 122 18.71 -34.98 -2.48
CA ARG A 122 19.08 -36.16 -1.67
C ARG A 122 17.84 -36.98 -1.31
N LYS A 123 17.77 -38.21 -1.84
CA LYS A 123 16.75 -39.20 -1.44
C LYS A 123 17.02 -39.85 -0.07
N ARG A 124 18.24 -39.70 0.44
CA ARG A 124 18.70 -40.35 1.66
C ARG A 124 18.60 -39.40 2.84
N ASP A 125 18.00 -39.85 3.94
CA ASP A 125 17.91 -39.09 5.19
C ASP A 125 19.33 -38.79 5.72
N PRO A 126 19.69 -37.52 5.98
CA PRO A 126 20.99 -37.15 6.55
C PRO A 126 21.31 -37.86 7.87
N ARG A 127 20.30 -38.22 8.66
CA ARG A 127 20.47 -38.98 9.92
C ARG A 127 20.99 -40.40 9.67
N ALA A 128 20.74 -40.97 8.48
CA ALA A 128 21.25 -42.29 8.12
C ALA A 128 22.78 -42.33 7.90
N ASP A 129 23.39 -41.15 7.71
CA ASP A 129 24.84 -40.99 7.56
C ASP A 129 25.50 -40.45 8.83
N SER A 130 24.81 -40.46 9.99
CA SER A 130 25.43 -40.14 11.28
C SER A 130 26.56 -41.11 11.60
N LYS A 131 27.58 -40.65 12.32
CA LYS A 131 28.77 -41.44 12.65
C LYS A 131 28.41 -42.75 13.37
N GLU A 132 27.43 -42.67 14.27
CA GLU A 132 26.91 -43.79 15.05
C GLU A 132 26.19 -44.80 14.15
N ASN A 133 25.33 -44.33 13.24
CA ASN A 133 24.58 -45.20 12.34
C ASN A 133 25.47 -45.87 11.29
N VAL A 134 26.48 -45.15 10.79
CA VAL A 134 27.50 -45.71 9.90
C VAL A 134 28.33 -46.77 10.62
N ALA A 135 28.79 -46.50 11.85
CA ALA A 135 29.53 -47.46 12.65
C ALA A 135 28.70 -48.72 12.96
N PHE A 136 27.44 -48.55 13.37
CA PHE A 136 26.53 -49.67 13.61
C PHE A 136 26.32 -50.52 12.36
N ARG A 137 26.09 -49.89 11.20
CA ARG A 137 25.94 -50.60 9.92
C ARG A 137 27.20 -51.37 9.56
N ASN A 138 28.37 -50.77 9.71
CA ASN A 138 29.63 -51.44 9.39
C ASN A 138 29.83 -52.66 10.29
N ALA A 139 29.65 -52.52 11.61
CA ALA A 139 29.75 -53.63 12.56
C ALA A 139 28.72 -54.74 12.28
N TYR A 140 27.49 -54.38 11.93
CA TYR A 140 26.45 -55.34 11.54
C TYR A 140 26.82 -56.11 10.27
N LEU A 141 27.34 -55.41 9.25
CA LEU A 141 27.78 -56.03 8.00
C LEU A 141 28.99 -56.94 8.22
N GLU A 142 29.97 -56.52 9.01
CA GLU A 142 31.12 -57.36 9.39
C GLU A 142 30.67 -58.64 10.10
N LYS A 143 29.74 -58.53 11.06
CA LYS A 143 29.16 -59.70 11.74
C LYS A 143 28.42 -60.62 10.76
N LYS A 144 27.66 -60.06 9.82
CA LYS A 144 26.95 -60.86 8.81
C LYS A 144 27.91 -61.56 7.85
N LEU A 145 28.97 -60.89 7.41
CA LEU A 145 30.00 -61.48 6.57
C LEU A 145 30.78 -62.56 7.33
N ALA A 146 31.13 -62.35 8.60
CA ALA A 146 31.77 -63.36 9.42
C ALA A 146 30.92 -64.63 9.57
N ASN A 147 29.60 -64.48 9.75
CA ASN A 147 28.67 -65.62 9.81
C ASN A 147 28.53 -66.36 8.47
N LEU A 148 28.56 -65.63 7.35
CA LEU A 148 28.59 -66.21 6.00
C LEU A 148 29.86 -67.03 5.76
N THR A 149 31.00 -66.48 6.18
CA THR A 149 32.30 -67.12 6.08
C THR A 149 32.36 -68.38 6.97
N ALA A 150 31.86 -68.32 8.22
CA ALA A 150 31.81 -69.46 9.13
C ALA A 150 30.96 -70.63 8.58
N LEU A 151 29.77 -70.33 8.03
CA LEU A 151 28.91 -71.33 7.37
C LEU A 151 29.56 -71.94 6.12
N SER A 152 30.42 -71.20 5.43
CA SER A 152 31.12 -71.72 4.24
C SER A 152 32.26 -72.68 4.57
N PHE A 153 32.86 -72.60 5.78
CA PHE A 153 33.96 -73.46 6.20
C PHE A 153 33.51 -74.79 6.86
N GLU A 154 32.31 -74.86 7.43
CA GLU A 154 31.76 -76.11 7.99
C GLU A 154 31.34 -77.14 6.92
N ASN A 155 31.23 -76.74 5.65
CA ASN A 155 30.77 -77.57 4.55
C ASN A 155 31.90 -78.17 3.68
N LEU A 156 33.15 -78.14 4.15
CA LEU A 156 34.27 -78.81 3.46
C LEU A 156 34.40 -80.26 3.98
N PRO A 157 34.37 -81.29 3.12
CA PRO A 157 34.58 -82.67 3.56
C PRO A 157 35.99 -82.82 4.11
N THR A 158 36.11 -83.17 5.39
CA THR A 158 37.36 -83.66 5.98
C THR A 158 37.79 -84.91 5.22
N ARG A 159 38.95 -84.82 4.57
CA ARG A 159 39.62 -85.94 3.90
C ARG A 159 40.08 -87.00 4.90
#